data_AF-A0A1G6R261-F1
#
_entry.id   AF-A0A1G6R261-F1
#
_cell.length_a   1.000
_cell.length_b   1.000
_cell.length_c   1.000
_cell.angle_alpha   90.00
_cell.angle_beta   90.00
_cell.angle_gamma   90.00
#
_symmetry.space_group_name_H-M   'P 1'
#
loop_
_entity.id
_entity.type
_entity.pdbx_description
1 polymer ?
#
loop_
_entity_poly.entity_id
_entity_poly.type
_entity_poly.pdbx_seq_one_letter_code
_entity_poly.pdbx_strand_id
1 'polypeptide(L)'
;MKAQTQRSLRRYHHYLGVFFAPAIIFFAFSGALQTLGLHETSEWAGKPAGWVVSLANIHKKQLLSPPKKRRPPAATPAEDHDRAAPAPAPAQDPQPSPVPLKVFTFLVALGLILTSAIGIVIALNNAAMRRASTICLLAGTALPILFLFV
;
A
#
# COMPACT_ATOMS: atom_id res chain seq x y z
N MET A 1 -13.37 -34.06 -2.93
CA MET A 1 -13.96 -33.16 -1.90
C MET A 1 -15.47 -33.35 -1.84
N LYS A 2 -16.07 -33.36 -0.65
CA LYS A 2 -17.54 -33.43 -0.51
C LYS A 2 -18.20 -32.15 -1.06
N ALA A 3 -19.40 -32.27 -1.63
CA ALA A 3 -20.14 -31.14 -2.21
C ALA A 3 -20.40 -30.01 -1.19
N GLN A 4 -20.63 -30.36 0.07
CA GLN A 4 -20.79 -29.41 1.17
C GLN A 4 -19.53 -28.57 1.42
N THR A 5 -18.34 -29.18 1.32
CA THR A 5 -17.05 -28.48 1.46
C THR A 5 -16.87 -27.44 0.36
N GLN A 6 -17.18 -27.81 -0.89
CA GLN A 6 -17.12 -26.91 -2.05
C GLN A 6 -18.04 -25.68 -1.90
N ARG A 7 -19.28 -25.89 -1.43
CA ARG A 7 -20.23 -24.79 -1.17
C ARG A 7 -19.73 -23.87 -0.05
N SER A 8 -19.16 -24.45 1.00
CA SER A 8 -18.65 -23.69 2.15
C SER A 8 -17.45 -22.82 1.76
N LEU A 9 -16.50 -23.35 1.00
CA LEU A 9 -15.34 -22.58 0.51
C LEU A 9 -15.77 -21.38 -0.34
N ARG A 10 -16.72 -21.57 -1.27
CA ARG A 10 -17.25 -20.45 -2.06
C ARG A 10 -17.92 -19.39 -1.18
N ARG A 11 -18.65 -19.82 -0.14
CA ARG A 11 -19.30 -18.89 0.80
C ARG A 11 -18.28 -18.10 1.63
N TYR A 12 -17.23 -18.76 2.13
CA TYR A 12 -16.15 -18.07 2.84
C TYR A 12 -15.37 -17.14 1.93
N HIS A 13 -15.00 -17.58 0.72
CA HIS A 13 -14.34 -16.75 -0.27
C HIS A 13 -15.17 -15.51 -0.61
N HIS A 14 -16.50 -15.65 -0.74
CA HIS A 14 -17.40 -14.51 -0.93
C HIS A 14 -17.32 -13.52 0.24
N TYR A 15 -17.48 -13.98 1.48
CA TYR A 15 -17.45 -13.07 2.64
C TYR A 15 -16.09 -12.41 2.83
N LEU A 16 -15.00 -13.18 2.78
CA LEU A 16 -13.65 -12.67 2.92
C LEU A 16 -13.32 -11.71 1.77
N GLY A 17 -13.66 -12.10 0.53
CA GLY A 17 -13.43 -11.29 -0.66
C GLY A 17 -14.11 -9.93 -0.56
N VAL A 18 -15.39 -9.88 -0.22
CA VAL A 18 -16.13 -8.62 -0.12
C VAL A 18 -15.68 -7.78 1.08
N PHE A 19 -15.40 -8.41 2.22
CA PHE A 19 -14.93 -7.72 3.41
C PHE A 19 -13.55 -7.07 3.18
N PHE A 20 -12.60 -7.78 2.56
CA PHE A 20 -11.26 -7.25 2.33
C PHE A 20 -11.12 -6.45 1.02
N ALA A 21 -12.09 -6.50 0.11
CA ALA A 21 -11.99 -5.80 -1.18
C ALA A 21 -11.67 -4.29 -1.08
N PRO A 22 -12.27 -3.50 -0.16
CA PRO A 22 -11.89 -2.09 0.00
C PRO A 22 -10.40 -1.92 0.35
N ALA A 23 -9.89 -2.75 1.25
CA ALA A 23 -8.49 -2.75 1.63
C ALA A 23 -7.59 -3.21 0.47
N ILE A 24 -7.95 -4.27 -0.26
CA ILE A 24 -7.19 -4.74 -1.42
C ILE A 24 -7.08 -3.63 -2.48
N ILE A 25 -8.18 -2.94 -2.79
CA ILE A 25 -8.19 -1.81 -3.74
C ILE A 25 -7.30 -0.69 -3.21
N PHE A 26 -7.45 -0.31 -1.94
CA PHE A 26 -6.62 0.73 -1.31
C PHE A 26 -5.13 0.39 -1.37
N PHE A 27 -4.74 -0.82 -0.96
CA PHE A 27 -3.34 -1.27 -0.94
C PHE A 27 -2.76 -1.39 -2.36
N ALA A 28 -3.51 -1.93 -3.31
CA ALA A 28 -3.08 -2.02 -4.70
C ALA A 28 -2.86 -0.62 -5.30
N PHE A 29 -3.79 0.31 -5.10
CA PHE A 29 -3.69 1.67 -5.61
C PHE A 29 -2.54 2.44 -4.98
N SER A 30 -2.46 2.48 -3.64
CA SER A 30 -1.38 3.18 -2.93
C SER A 30 -0.01 2.54 -3.14
N GLY A 31 0.06 1.22 -3.34
CA GLY A 31 1.28 0.50 -3.73
C GLY A 31 1.73 0.83 -5.16
N ALA A 32 0.79 0.99 -6.11
CA ALA A 32 1.10 1.44 -7.46
C ALA A 32 1.69 2.85 -7.47
N LEU A 33 1.11 3.79 -6.72
CA LEU A 33 1.64 5.15 -6.58
C LEU A 33 3.08 5.15 -6.02
N GLN A 34 3.37 4.26 -5.06
CA GLN A 34 4.71 4.12 -4.49
C GLN A 34 5.71 3.52 -5.46
N THR A 35 5.31 2.48 -6.19
CA THR A 35 6.15 1.82 -7.20
C THR A 35 6.57 2.78 -8.32
N LEU A 36 5.66 3.68 -8.69
CA LEU A 36 5.90 4.73 -9.68
C LEU A 36 6.67 5.94 -9.13
N GLY A 37 6.96 5.99 -7.83
CA GLY A 37 7.69 7.10 -7.21
C GLY A 37 6.90 8.41 -7.12
N LEU A 38 5.58 8.39 -7.31
CA LEU A 38 4.74 9.59 -7.31
C LEU A 38 4.65 10.30 -5.95
N HIS A 39 5.20 9.68 -4.90
CA HIS A 39 5.26 10.21 -3.54
C HIS A 39 6.61 10.87 -3.20
N GLU A 40 7.59 10.79 -4.10
CA GLU A 40 8.92 11.39 -3.93
C GLU A 40 8.97 12.72 -4.69
N THR A 41 9.74 13.68 -4.17
CA THR A 41 10.06 14.91 -4.90
C THR A 41 10.98 14.55 -6.05
N SER A 42 10.51 14.69 -7.29
CA SER A 42 11.37 14.54 -8.46
C SER A 42 11.74 15.92 -9.01
N GLU A 43 12.92 16.03 -9.60
CA GLU A 43 13.38 17.28 -10.21
C GLU A 43 12.46 17.74 -11.35
N TRP A 44 11.79 16.80 -12.03
CA TRP A 44 10.92 17.07 -13.17
C TRP A 44 9.43 17.26 -12.82
N ALA A 45 8.92 16.58 -11.78
CA ALA A 45 7.51 16.64 -11.40
C ALA A 45 7.24 17.56 -10.19
N GLY A 46 8.29 18.10 -9.56
CA GLY A 46 8.18 19.03 -8.45
C GLY A 46 7.73 18.37 -7.15
N LYS A 47 7.07 19.15 -6.28
CA LYS A 47 6.59 18.67 -4.98
C LYS A 47 5.34 17.78 -5.17
N PRO A 48 5.32 16.54 -4.65
CA PRO A 48 4.16 15.66 -4.79
C PRO A 48 2.96 16.22 -4.02
N ALA A 49 1.76 15.94 -4.52
CA ALA A 49 0.54 16.38 -3.86
C ALA A 49 0.40 15.75 -2.46
N GLY A 50 -0.04 16.53 -1.47
CA GLY A 50 -0.07 16.11 -0.07
C GLY A 50 -0.92 14.85 0.20
N TRP A 51 -1.95 14.60 -0.61
CA TRP A 51 -2.78 13.39 -0.52
C TRP A 51 -2.02 12.14 -0.97
N VAL A 52 -1.12 12.22 -1.96
CA VAL A 52 -0.27 11.09 -2.40
C VAL A 52 0.71 10.70 -1.30
N VAL A 53 1.33 11.70 -0.67
CA VAL A 53 2.23 11.50 0.49
C VAL A 53 1.48 10.88 1.67
N SER A 54 0.24 11.32 1.91
CA SER A 54 -0.61 10.77 2.98
C SER A 54 -0.96 9.30 2.70
N LEU A 55 -1.37 8.97 1.47
CA LEU A 55 -1.63 7.58 1.07
C LEU A 55 -0.39 6.68 1.22
N ALA A 56 0.79 7.18 0.85
CA ALA A 56 2.04 6.44 1.01
C ALA A 56 2.36 6.16 2.50
N ASN A 57 2.13 7.15 3.37
CA ASN A 57 2.32 6.97 4.82
C ASN A 57 1.30 6.00 5.41
N ILE A 58 0.04 6.06 5.02
CA ILE A 58 -0.98 5.11 5.50
C ILE A 58 -0.65 3.69 5.01
N HIS A 59 -0.25 3.51 3.75
CA HIS A 59 0.12 2.20 3.21
C HIS A 59 1.38 1.59 3.86
N LYS A 60 2.43 2.40 4.08
CA LYS A 60 3.73 1.90 4.57
C LYS A 60 3.85 1.89 6.08
N LYS A 61 3.27 2.91 6.73
CA LYS A 61 3.45 3.19 8.16
C LYS A 61 2.16 3.09 8.94
N GLN A 62 1.00 2.96 8.29
CA GLN A 62 -0.31 2.92 8.95
C GLN A 62 -0.55 4.17 9.83
N LEU A 63 0.01 5.31 9.42
CA LEU A 63 -0.06 6.59 10.13
C LEU A 63 -0.65 7.68 9.23
N LEU A 64 -1.50 8.53 9.81
CA LEU A 64 -2.13 9.67 9.11
C LEU A 64 -1.15 10.79 8.76
N SER A 65 -0.04 10.91 9.48
CA SER A 65 0.98 11.94 9.25
C SER A 65 2.38 11.33 9.27
N PRO A 66 3.28 11.78 8.38
CA PRO A 66 4.67 11.38 8.46
C PRO A 66 5.23 11.83 9.82
N PRO A 67 6.00 10.97 10.53
CA PRO A 67 6.69 11.43 11.73
C PRO A 67 7.55 12.63 11.34
N LYS A 68 7.38 13.76 12.04
CA LYS A 68 8.21 14.96 11.87
C LYS A 68 9.66 14.49 11.93
N LYS A 69 10.41 14.58 10.82
CA LYS A 69 11.83 14.24 10.77
C LYS A 69 12.47 14.90 12.00
N ARG A 70 12.86 14.10 13.01
CA ARG A 70 13.63 14.62 14.13
C ARG A 70 14.86 15.22 13.48
N ARG A 71 15.05 16.54 13.64
CA ARG A 71 16.31 17.16 13.26
C ARG A 71 17.39 16.32 13.94
N PRO A 72 18.37 15.78 13.21
CA PRO A 72 19.51 15.15 13.86
C PRO A 72 19.98 16.12 14.95
N PRO A 73 20.20 15.65 16.20
CA PRO A 73 20.77 16.53 17.21
C PRO A 73 21.97 17.20 16.55
N ALA A 74 22.00 18.53 16.57
CA ALA A 74 23.12 19.29 16.04
C ALA A 74 24.37 18.64 16.61
N ALA A 75 25.22 18.12 15.74
CA ALA A 75 26.42 17.42 16.16
C ALA A 75 27.12 18.33 17.17
N THR A 76 27.21 17.87 18.41
CA THR A 76 28.10 18.46 19.40
C THR A 76 29.47 18.54 18.70
N PRO A 77 30.17 19.68 18.71
CA PRO A 77 31.47 19.78 18.07
C PRO A 77 32.34 18.66 18.63
N ALA A 78 32.65 17.67 17.79
CA ALA A 78 33.59 16.63 18.15
C ALA A 78 34.95 17.31 18.32
N GLU A 79 35.55 17.16 19.48
CA GLU A 79 36.94 17.53 19.71
C GLU A 79 37.82 16.85 18.66
N ASP A 80 38.73 17.64 18.07
CA ASP A 80 39.71 17.23 17.07
C ASP A 80 40.57 16.09 17.61
N HIS A 81 40.19 14.85 17.30
CA HIS A 81 41.11 13.72 17.28
C HIS A 81 41.16 13.18 15.85
N ASP A 82 42.26 13.55 15.17
CA ASP A 82 42.79 12.97 13.96
C ASP A 82 41.79 12.70 12.83
N ARG A 83 41.59 13.73 12.00
CA ARG A 83 40.92 13.62 10.70
C ARG A 83 41.76 12.79 9.73
N ALA A 84 41.70 11.46 9.87
CA ALA A 84 42.05 10.57 8.77
C ALA A 84 41.19 10.92 7.56
N ALA A 85 41.83 11.11 6.40
CA ALA A 85 41.14 11.36 5.15
C ALA A 85 40.08 10.27 4.93
N PRO A 86 38.86 10.62 4.48
CA PRO A 86 37.84 9.61 4.18
C PRO A 86 38.42 8.63 3.16
N ALA A 87 38.49 7.36 3.54
CA ALA A 87 38.88 6.29 2.63
C ALA A 87 37.96 6.35 1.39
N PRO A 88 38.49 6.14 0.17
CA PRO A 88 37.68 6.14 -1.03
C PRO A 88 36.53 5.15 -0.86
N ALA A 89 35.29 5.64 -1.03
CA ALA A 89 34.11 4.81 -0.96
C ALA A 89 34.29 3.64 -1.95
N PRO A 90 34.01 2.38 -1.54
CA PRO A 90 34.12 1.25 -2.45
C PRO A 90 33.28 1.52 -3.70
N ALA A 91 33.86 1.21 -4.87
CA ALA A 91 33.19 1.35 -6.15
C ALA A 91 31.83 0.64 -6.08
N GLN A 92 30.75 1.40 -6.30
CA GLN A 92 29.41 0.84 -6.31
C GLN A 92 29.25 0.02 -7.60
N ASP A 93 29.02 -1.29 -7.47
CA ASP A 93 28.70 -2.13 -8.62
C ASP A 93 27.46 -1.59 -9.36
N PRO A 94 27.36 -1.71 -10.70
CA PRO A 94 26.19 -1.30 -11.46
C PRO A 94 24.94 -2.03 -10.95
N GLN A 95 24.08 -1.31 -10.24
CA GLN A 95 22.82 -1.85 -9.75
C GLN A 95 21.89 -2.14 -10.93
N PRO A 96 21.24 -3.32 -10.99
CA PRO A 96 20.24 -3.63 -12.01
C PRO A 96 19.13 -2.58 -12.06
N SER A 97 18.63 -2.27 -13.27
CA SER A 97 17.55 -1.29 -13.40
C SER A 97 16.24 -1.81 -12.81
N PRO A 98 15.53 -1.03 -11.97
CA PRO A 98 14.33 -1.50 -11.29
C PRO A 98 13.08 -1.54 -12.20
N VAL A 99 13.21 -1.18 -13.48
CA VAL A 99 12.08 -0.93 -14.39
C VAL A 99 11.21 -2.15 -14.65
N PRO A 100 11.75 -3.35 -14.96
CA PRO A 100 10.91 -4.53 -15.22
C PRO A 100 10.02 -4.89 -14.02
N LEU A 101 10.59 -4.80 -12.81
CA LEU A 101 9.85 -5.08 -11.58
C LEU A 101 8.75 -4.03 -11.35
N LYS A 102 9.03 -2.74 -11.58
CA LYS A 102 8.01 -1.68 -11.47
C LYS A 102 6.82 -1.91 -12.41
N VAL A 103 7.09 -2.30 -13.66
CA VAL A 103 6.03 -2.62 -14.64
C VAL A 103 5.21 -3.82 -14.19
N PHE A 104 5.86 -4.91 -13.77
CA PHE A 104 5.18 -6.09 -13.27
C PHE A 104 4.28 -5.78 -12.06
N THR A 105 4.81 -5.06 -11.07
CA THR A 105 4.05 -4.65 -9.89
C THR A 105 2.87 -3.75 -10.24
N PHE A 106 3.02 -2.86 -11.22
CA PHE A 106 1.90 -2.05 -11.71
C PHE A 106 0.79 -2.91 -12.34
N LEU A 107 1.15 -3.90 -13.17
CA LEU A 107 0.19 -4.84 -13.75
C LEU A 107 -0.54 -5.66 -12.66
N VAL A 108 0.18 -6.10 -11.63
CA VAL A 108 -0.41 -6.80 -10.48
C VAL A 108 -1.41 -5.89 -9.74
N ALA A 109 -1.05 -4.64 -9.49
CA ALA A 109 -1.95 -3.68 -8.84
C ALA A 109 -3.22 -3.45 -9.68
N LEU A 110 -3.07 -3.26 -11.00
CA LEU A 110 -4.21 -3.12 -11.91
C LEU A 110 -5.12 -4.36 -11.90
N GLY A 111 -4.53 -5.56 -11.97
CA GLY A 111 -5.25 -6.82 -11.89
C GLY A 111 -6.03 -6.98 -10.59
N LEU A 112 -5.40 -6.66 -9.46
CA LEU A 112 -6.03 -6.71 -8.13
C LEU A 112 -7.19 -5.73 -7.98
N ILE A 113 -7.05 -4.50 -8.50
CA ILE A 113 -8.13 -3.51 -8.49
C ILE A 113 -9.31 -4.01 -9.33
N LEU A 114 -9.05 -4.41 -10.57
CA LEU A 114 -10.09 -4.85 -11.50
C LEU A 114 -10.82 -6.10 -10.98
N THR A 115 -10.09 -7.12 -10.52
CA THR A 115 -10.71 -8.35 -10.00
C THR A 115 -11.52 -8.09 -8.73
N SER A 116 -11.04 -7.22 -7.83
CA SER A 116 -11.76 -6.88 -6.60
C SER A 116 -13.03 -6.07 -6.92
N ALA A 117 -12.96 -5.13 -7.85
CA ALA A 117 -14.11 -4.35 -8.30
C ALA A 117 -15.19 -5.26 -8.93
N ILE A 118 -14.79 -6.16 -9.83
CA ILE A 118 -15.70 -7.15 -10.41
C ILE A 118 -16.31 -8.04 -9.32
N GLY A 119 -15.51 -8.51 -8.36
CA GLY A 119 -15.98 -9.29 -7.23
C GLY A 119 -17.04 -8.57 -6.39
N ILE A 120 -16.86 -7.28 -6.12
CA ILE A 120 -17.86 -6.44 -5.43
C ILE A 120 -19.14 -6.34 -6.26
N VAL A 121 -19.05 -6.07 -7.57
CA VAL A 121 -20.22 -5.97 -8.46
C VAL A 121 -21.02 -7.27 -8.46
N ILE A 122 -20.36 -8.41 -8.63
CA ILE A 122 -21.00 -9.73 -8.58
C ILE A 122 -21.66 -9.96 -7.21
N ALA A 123 -20.98 -9.61 -6.13
CA ALA A 123 -21.47 -9.83 -4.78
C ALA A 123 -22.70 -8.99 -4.41
N LEU A 124 -22.78 -7.75 -4.93
CA LEU A 124 -23.91 -6.85 -4.71
C LEU A 124 -25.11 -7.17 -5.61
N ASN A 125 -24.87 -7.73 -6.79
CA ASN A 125 -25.93 -8.15 -7.71
C ASN A 125 -26.63 -9.45 -7.30
N ASN A 126 -26.01 -10.27 -6.45
CA ASN A 126 -26.64 -11.49 -5.92
C ASN A 126 -27.70 -11.15 -4.87
N ALA A 127 -28.99 -11.17 -5.26
CA ALA A 127 -30.11 -10.83 -4.38
C ALA A 127 -30.15 -11.64 -3.07
N ALA A 128 -29.81 -12.93 -3.10
CA ALA A 128 -29.82 -13.79 -1.91
C ALA A 128 -28.75 -13.40 -0.88
N MET A 129 -27.63 -12.83 -1.34
CA MET A 129 -26.47 -12.49 -0.50
C MET A 129 -26.29 -10.99 -0.33
N ARG A 130 -27.06 -10.15 -1.04
CA ARG A 130 -26.85 -8.70 -1.13
C ARG A 130 -26.77 -8.02 0.22
N ARG A 131 -27.63 -8.39 1.18
CA ARG A 131 -27.59 -7.83 2.54
C ARG A 131 -26.27 -8.16 3.24
N ALA A 132 -25.85 -9.43 3.20
CA ALA A 132 -24.59 -9.84 3.81
C ALA A 132 -23.38 -9.21 3.11
N SER A 133 -23.37 -9.15 1.78
CA SER A 133 -22.35 -8.45 0.99
C SER A 133 -22.24 -6.97 1.37
N THR A 134 -23.38 -6.29 1.51
CA THR A 134 -23.41 -4.87 1.90
C THR A 134 -22.86 -4.67 3.31
N ILE A 135 -23.25 -5.51 4.27
CA ILE A 135 -22.72 -5.46 5.64
C ILE A 135 -21.20 -5.71 5.63
N CYS A 136 -20.72 -6.73 4.92
CA CYS A 136 -19.29 -7.02 4.80
C CYS A 136 -18.52 -5.85 4.17
N LEU A 137 -19.05 -5.24 3.12
CA LEU A 137 -18.41 -4.12 2.43
C LEU A 137 -18.33 -2.88 3.33
N LEU A 138 -19.42 -2.55 4.03
CA LEU A 138 -19.46 -1.44 4.98
C LEU A 138 -18.51 -1.69 6.15
N ALA A 139 -18.53 -2.89 6.74
CA ALA A 139 -17.65 -3.25 7.84
C ALA A 139 -16.17 -3.22 7.41
N GLY A 140 -15.86 -3.77 6.24
CA GLY A 140 -14.52 -3.78 5.65
C GLY A 140 -13.98 -2.40 5.31
N THR A 141 -14.86 -1.43 5.07
CA THR A 141 -14.51 -0.02 4.85
C THR A 141 -14.37 0.73 6.17
N ALA A 142 -15.34 0.60 7.07
CA ALA A 142 -15.40 1.37 8.31
C ALA A 142 -14.34 0.94 9.33
N LEU A 143 -14.11 -0.36 9.51
CA LEU A 143 -13.20 -0.90 10.51
C LEU A 143 -11.75 -0.37 10.38
N PRO A 144 -11.09 -0.40 9.21
CA PRO A 144 -9.75 0.17 9.10
C PRO A 144 -9.73 1.68 9.33
N ILE A 145 -10.78 2.41 8.94
CA ILE A 145 -10.88 3.85 9.19
C ILE A 145 -10.96 4.13 10.69
N LEU A 146 -11.78 3.37 11.43
CA LEU A 146 -11.90 3.50 12.88
C LEU A 146 -10.57 3.20 13.58
N PHE A 147 -9.82 2.20 13.10
CA PHE A 147 -8.51 1.85 13.64
C PHE A 147 -7.42 2.89 13.39
N LEU A 148 -7.62 3.85 12.48
CA LEU A 148 -6.68 4.96 12.32
C LEU A 148 -6.73 5.96 13.50
N PHE A 149 -7.76 5.88 14.35
CA PHE A 149 -7.98 6.82 15.46
C PHE A 149 -7.72 6.22 16.85
N VAL A 150 -7.27 4.96 16.93
CA VAL A 150 -6.95 4.25 18.18
C VAL A 150 -5.46 3.96 18.21
#